data_AF-A0A4S8LM55-F1
#
_entry.id   AF-A0A4S8LM55-F1
#
_cell.length_a   1.000
_cell.length_b   1.000
_cell.length_c   1.000
_cell.angle_alpha   90.00
_cell.angle_beta   90.00
_cell.angle_gamma   90.00
#
_symmetry.space_group_name_H-M   'P 1'
#
loop_
_entity.id
_entity.type
_entity.pdbx_description
1 polymer ?
#
loop_
_entity_poly.entity_id
_entity_poly.type
_entity_poly.pdbx_seq_one_letter_code
_entity_poly.pdbx_strand_id
1 'polypeptide(L)'
;MTRTTYDVPNASNLFSVRAVRISTACSADNIKIATVSSLPPRMQNVLRMPMVEHSLQLWPSFQPYVHDTDVVYRGSRYRIFYRRHKRLPINVFLSFRGEIIIMRLGKKNVRNVVNARQGDARKAQIIAQRFAPHLRWFQERRGRQLSKLIEL
;
A
#
# COMPACT_ATOMS: atom_id res chain seq x y z
N MET A 1 46.28 8.66 5.89
CA MET A 1 45.09 9.21 5.19
C MET A 1 43.88 9.08 6.11
N THR A 2 43.48 10.18 6.73
CA THR A 2 42.39 10.26 7.70
C THR A 2 41.06 10.21 6.97
N ARG A 3 40.23 9.19 7.25
CA ARG A 3 38.94 8.99 6.60
C ARG A 3 37.90 9.86 7.31
N THR A 4 37.58 11.01 6.72
CA THR A 4 36.55 11.93 7.22
C THR A 4 35.20 11.23 7.13
N THR A 5 34.65 10.85 8.28
CA THR A 5 33.27 10.39 8.39
C THR A 5 32.40 11.62 8.59
N TYR A 6 31.67 12.00 7.53
CA TYR A 6 30.61 12.99 7.65
C TYR A 6 29.38 12.29 8.19
N ASP A 7 28.94 12.66 9.39
CA ASP A 7 27.59 12.37 9.83
C ASP A 7 26.63 13.15 8.92
N VAL A 8 25.96 12.44 8.01
CA VAL A 8 24.93 13.04 7.16
C VAL A 8 23.73 13.37 8.06
N PRO A 9 23.40 14.66 8.28
CA PRO A 9 22.28 15.02 9.12
C PRO A 9 20.99 14.56 8.45
N ASN A 10 20.22 13.70 9.14
CA ASN A 10 18.82 13.33 8.88
C ASN A 10 18.25 13.71 7.50
N ALA A 11 18.83 13.17 6.43
CA ALA A 11 18.30 13.35 5.09
C ALA A 11 17.17 12.34 4.90
N SER A 12 15.96 12.71 5.29
CA SER A 12 14.76 12.01 4.84
C SER A 12 14.64 12.22 3.33
N ASN A 13 15.28 11.36 2.55
CA ASN A 13 15.19 11.43 1.10
C ASN A 13 13.76 11.08 0.68
N LEU A 14 13.06 12.07 0.14
CA LEU A 14 11.76 11.89 -0.50
C LEU A 14 12.00 11.26 -1.87
N PHE A 15 11.46 10.06 -2.10
CA PHE A 15 11.54 9.41 -3.40
C PHE A 15 10.16 8.92 -3.83
N SER A 16 9.88 8.92 -5.14
CA SER A 16 8.62 8.42 -5.66
C SER A 16 8.71 6.95 -6.03
N VAL A 17 7.77 6.14 -5.57
CA VAL A 17 7.62 4.73 -5.97
C VAL A 17 6.40 4.57 -6.87
N ARG A 18 6.55 3.81 -7.95
CA ARG A 18 5.44 3.37 -8.79
C ARG A 18 4.61 2.31 -8.07
N ALA A 19 3.32 2.57 -7.91
CA ALA A 19 2.33 1.66 -7.37
C ALA A 19 1.16 1.51 -8.36
N VAL A 20 0.34 0.49 -8.16
CA VAL A 20 -0.85 0.26 -8.99
C VAL A 20 -2.08 0.61 -8.16
N ARG A 21 -2.86 1.59 -8.60
CA ARG A 21 -4.16 1.93 -8.03
C ARG A 21 -5.24 1.24 -8.83
N ILE A 22 -6.20 0.62 -8.15
CA ILE A 22 -7.43 0.15 -8.78
C ILE A 22 -8.55 1.04 -8.27
N SER A 23 -8.96 1.95 -9.13
CA SER A 23 -9.90 3.02 -8.83
C SER A 23 -11.35 2.52 -8.90
N THR A 24 -12.28 3.31 -8.39
CA THR A 24 -13.72 3.06 -8.58
C THR A 24 -14.21 3.34 -10.00
N ALA A 25 -13.40 3.97 -10.84
CA ALA A 25 -13.68 4.16 -12.27
C ALA A 25 -13.36 2.90 -13.11
N CYS A 26 -13.12 1.75 -12.46
CA CYS A 26 -12.70 0.50 -13.10
C CYS A 26 -11.38 0.60 -13.88
N SER A 27 -10.54 1.60 -13.58
CA SER A 27 -9.20 1.74 -14.15
C SER A 27 -8.14 1.20 -13.21
N ALA A 28 -7.14 0.52 -13.77
CA ALA A 28 -5.91 0.17 -13.07
C ALA A 28 -4.80 1.11 -13.55
N ASP A 29 -4.43 2.05 -12.70
CA ASP A 29 -3.53 3.15 -13.06
C ASP A 29 -2.20 3.01 -12.32
N ASN A 30 -1.10 3.26 -13.05
CA ASN A 30 0.20 3.39 -12.42
C ASN A 30 0.30 4.79 -11.79
N ILE A 31 0.35 4.84 -10.46
CA ILE A 31 0.49 6.08 -9.71
C ILE A 31 1.89 6.20 -9.12
N LYS A 32 2.39 7.42 -9.00
CA LYS A 32 3.62 7.72 -8.27
C LYS A 32 3.25 8.12 -6.85
N ILE A 33 3.73 7.35 -5.89
CA ILE A 33 3.53 7.61 -4.47
C ILE A 33 4.87 8.04 -3.90
N ALA A 34 4.93 9.28 -3.42
CA ALA A 34 6.10 9.71 -2.67
C ALA A 34 6.23 8.88 -1.39
N THR A 35 7.45 8.53 -1.01
CA THR A 35 7.74 7.74 0.19
C THR A 35 9.04 8.26 0.79
N VAL A 36 9.18 8.07 2.10
CA VAL A 36 10.36 8.48 2.85
C VAL A 36 11.19 7.24 3.16
N SER A 37 12.48 7.27 2.85
CA SER A 37 13.43 6.27 3.32
C SER A 37 13.76 6.62 4.75
N SER A 38 13.16 5.94 5.73
CA SER A 38 13.55 6.11 7.13
C SER A 38 13.93 4.78 7.78
N LEU A 39 15.04 4.86 8.54
CA LEU A 39 15.68 3.85 9.40
C LEU A 39 14.68 3.03 10.25
N PRO A 40 15.09 1.86 10.79
CA PRO A 40 14.18 0.96 11.51
C PRO A 40 13.42 1.72 12.60
N PRO A 41 12.11 1.46 12.78
CA PRO A 41 11.29 2.20 13.71
C PRO A 41 11.78 1.91 15.13
N ARG A 42 12.55 2.83 15.70
CA ARG A 42 12.71 2.93 17.14
C ARG A 42 11.44 3.60 17.65
N MET A 43 10.63 2.83 18.36
CA MET A 43 9.43 3.24 19.11
C MET A 43 8.07 3.18 18.39
N GLN A 44 7.07 2.87 19.23
CA GLN A 44 5.78 2.22 18.98
C GLN A 44 4.71 3.06 18.27
N ASN A 45 5.06 4.20 17.67
CA ASN A 45 4.14 4.94 16.79
C ASN A 45 4.63 4.82 15.36
N VAL A 46 4.26 3.68 14.75
CA VAL A 46 4.48 3.36 13.34
C VAL A 46 4.03 4.55 12.52
N LEU A 47 4.97 5.24 11.89
CA LEU A 47 4.72 6.16 10.77
C LEU A 47 3.96 5.38 9.70
N ARG A 48 2.62 5.34 9.83
CA ARG A 48 1.71 4.96 8.74
C ARG A 48 2.16 5.79 7.57
N MET A 49 2.53 5.14 6.45
CA MET A 49 3.10 5.81 5.28
C MET A 49 2.20 7.00 4.90
N PRO A 50 2.52 8.24 5.32
CA PRO A 50 1.54 9.34 5.31
C PRO A 50 1.10 9.67 3.88
N MET A 51 1.94 9.27 2.91
CA MET A 51 1.86 9.61 1.51
C MET A 51 1.02 8.65 0.66
N VAL A 52 0.78 7.42 1.13
CA VAL A 52 -0.22 6.53 0.48
C VAL A 52 -1.62 7.09 0.72
N GLU A 53 -1.86 7.64 1.92
CA GLU A 53 -3.13 8.26 2.29
C GLU A 53 -3.45 9.47 1.39
N HIS A 54 -2.44 10.28 1.04
CA HIS A 54 -2.56 11.36 0.04
C HIS A 54 -2.90 10.86 -1.37
N SER A 55 -2.48 9.65 -1.73
CA SER A 55 -2.74 9.07 -3.05
C SER A 55 -4.14 8.46 -3.17
N LEU A 56 -4.78 8.17 -2.04
CA LEU A 56 -6.20 7.81 -1.93
C LEU A 56 -7.05 9.10 -1.86
N GLN A 57 -6.92 9.96 -2.88
CA GLN A 57 -7.61 11.25 -2.93
C GLN A 57 -9.12 11.12 -2.65
N LEU A 58 -9.62 12.05 -1.84
CA LEU A 58 -10.98 12.62 -1.84
C LEU A 58 -11.27 13.50 -0.59
N TRP A 59 -10.38 13.61 0.41
CA TRP A 59 -10.68 14.32 1.67
C TRP A 59 -9.48 15.16 2.17
N PRO A 60 -9.70 16.34 2.79
CA PRO A 60 -8.66 17.31 3.18
C PRO A 60 -7.87 16.95 4.47
N SER A 61 -8.03 15.76 5.03
CA SER A 61 -7.39 15.36 6.28
C SER A 61 -6.92 13.89 6.25
N PHE A 62 -5.81 13.58 6.93
CA PHE A 62 -5.33 12.21 7.19
C PHE A 62 -6.48 11.34 7.70
N GLN A 63 -6.87 10.28 6.98
CA GLN A 63 -8.01 9.46 7.37
C GLN A 63 -7.58 8.36 8.36
N PRO A 64 -8.20 8.27 9.56
CA PRO A 64 -7.90 7.23 10.55
C PRO A 64 -8.17 5.76 10.10
N TYR A 65 -8.54 5.50 8.85
CA TYR A 65 -9.12 4.24 8.37
C TYR A 65 -8.43 3.64 7.14
N VAL A 66 -7.21 4.07 6.84
CA VAL A 66 -6.35 3.36 5.88
C VAL A 66 -5.76 2.14 6.58
N HIS A 67 -6.00 0.98 6.00
CA HIS A 67 -5.51 -0.31 6.45
C HIS A 67 -4.52 -0.85 5.41
N ASP A 68 -3.57 -1.64 5.88
CA ASP A 68 -2.63 -2.34 5.03
C ASP A 68 -2.64 -3.85 5.32
N THR A 69 -2.34 -4.64 4.29
CA THR A 69 -2.18 -6.09 4.40
C THR A 69 -1.12 -6.55 3.43
N ASP A 70 -0.17 -7.34 3.90
CA ASP A 70 0.84 -7.94 3.05
C ASP A 70 0.27 -9.19 2.38
N VAL A 71 0.60 -9.38 1.10
CA VAL A 71 0.22 -10.57 0.35
C VAL A 71 1.41 -11.16 -0.39
N VAL A 72 1.42 -12.49 -0.48
CA VAL A 72 2.37 -13.23 -1.31
C VAL A 72 1.62 -13.75 -2.53
N TYR A 73 2.09 -13.41 -3.73
CA TYR A 73 1.53 -13.94 -4.98
C TYR A 73 2.67 -14.39 -5.89
N ARG A 74 2.67 -15.68 -6.27
CA ARG A 74 3.69 -16.31 -7.13
C ARG A 74 5.13 -15.98 -6.69
N GLY A 75 5.42 -16.12 -5.39
CA GLY A 75 6.74 -15.88 -4.81
C GLY A 75 7.17 -14.40 -4.71
N SER A 76 6.30 -13.45 -5.07
CA SER A 76 6.53 -12.02 -4.91
C SER A 76 5.64 -11.46 -3.80
N ARG A 77 6.17 -10.51 -3.00
CA ARG A 77 5.44 -9.85 -1.93
C ARG A 77 4.90 -8.50 -2.37
N TYR A 78 3.68 -8.21 -1.93
CA TYR A 78 3.00 -6.95 -2.19
C TYR A 78 2.35 -6.45 -0.90
N ARG A 79 2.19 -5.14 -0.78
CA ARG A 79 1.38 -4.51 0.27
C ARG A 79 0.15 -3.89 -0.36
N ILE A 80 -1.01 -4.25 0.14
CA ILE A 80 -2.29 -3.72 -0.30
C ILE A 80 -2.76 -2.70 0.73
N PHE A 81 -2.98 -1.47 0.29
CA PHE A 81 -3.58 -0.41 1.09
C PHE A 81 -5.03 -0.20 0.66
N TYR A 82 -5.92 -0.07 1.63
CA TYR A 82 -7.36 0.04 1.39
C TYR A 82 -8.05 0.81 2.53
N ARG A 83 -9.26 1.32 2.25
CA ARG A 83 -10.09 2.01 3.25
C ARG A 83 -11.28 1.15 3.64
N ARG A 84 -11.58 1.11 4.94
CA ARG A 84 -12.76 0.41 5.48
C ARG A 84 -13.87 1.39 5.84
N HIS A 85 -14.61 1.85 4.84
CA HIS A 85 -15.69 2.79 5.10
C HIS A 85 -16.91 2.59 4.18
N LYS A 86 -18.11 2.53 4.76
CA LYS A 86 -19.35 2.21 4.04
C LYS A 86 -19.81 3.32 3.08
N ARG A 87 -19.40 4.57 3.31
CA ARG A 87 -19.71 5.70 2.40
C ARG A 87 -18.77 5.78 1.19
N LEU A 88 -17.81 4.86 1.05
CA LEU A 88 -16.95 4.85 -0.12
C LEU A 88 -17.77 4.45 -1.38
N PRO A 89 -17.41 5.00 -2.54
CA PRO A 89 -18.01 4.62 -3.81
C PRO A 89 -17.81 3.12 -4.10
N ILE A 90 -18.75 2.50 -4.82
CA ILE A 90 -18.63 1.09 -5.18
C ILE A 90 -17.60 0.95 -6.29
N ASN A 91 -16.63 0.06 -6.09
CA ASN A 91 -15.74 -0.41 -7.14
C ASN A 91 -16.42 -1.57 -7.85
N VAL A 92 -16.96 -1.35 -9.04
CA VAL A 92 -17.70 -2.39 -9.77
C VAL A 92 -16.77 -3.56 -10.15
N PHE A 93 -15.54 -3.23 -10.57
CA PHE A 93 -14.53 -4.23 -10.97
C PHE A 93 -14.17 -5.23 -9.84
N LEU A 94 -14.11 -4.75 -8.60
CA LEU A 94 -13.76 -5.57 -7.44
C LEU A 94 -14.97 -5.94 -6.57
N SER A 95 -16.15 -5.39 -6.87
CA SER A 95 -17.39 -5.59 -6.12
C SER A 95 -17.20 -5.41 -4.60
N PHE A 96 -16.49 -4.33 -4.22
CA PHE A 96 -16.35 -3.82 -2.83
C PHE A 96 -16.39 -2.29 -2.85
N ARG A 97 -16.52 -1.65 -1.68
CA ARG A 97 -16.56 -0.18 -1.60
C ARG A 97 -15.17 0.42 -1.43
N GLY A 98 -14.77 1.31 -2.31
CA GLY A 98 -13.54 2.09 -2.23
C GLY A 98 -12.48 1.66 -3.22
N GLU A 99 -11.26 2.05 -2.92
CA GLU A 99 -10.11 1.88 -3.79
C GLU A 99 -9.03 1.13 -3.07
N ILE A 100 -8.17 0.49 -3.85
CA ILE A 100 -6.98 -0.15 -3.33
C ILE A 100 -5.75 0.35 -4.05
N ILE A 101 -4.65 0.38 -3.31
CA ILE A 101 -3.32 0.63 -3.85
C ILE A 101 -2.48 -0.60 -3.56
N ILE A 102 -1.85 -1.14 -4.59
CA ILE A 102 -0.98 -2.29 -4.49
C ILE A 102 0.44 -1.83 -4.75
N MET A 103 1.29 -2.02 -3.76
CA MET A 103 2.72 -1.73 -3.81
C MET A 103 3.51 -3.02 -3.83
N ARG A 104 4.60 -3.04 -4.60
CA ARG A 104 5.54 -4.16 -4.56
C ARG A 104 6.49 -4.02 -3.37
N LEU A 105 6.79 -5.12 -2.71
CA LEU A 105 7.79 -5.18 -1.63
C LEU A 105 9.11 -5.82 -2.11
N GLY A 106 10.21 -5.44 -1.47
CA GLY A 106 11.53 -5.96 -1.76
C GLY A 106 11.69 -7.43 -1.38
N LYS A 107 12.47 -8.18 -2.17
CA LYS A 107 12.75 -9.61 -1.88
C LYS A 107 13.66 -9.79 -0.67
N LYS A 108 14.72 -8.97 -0.55
CA LYS A 108 15.69 -9.03 0.56
C LYS A 108 15.15 -8.35 1.82
N ASN A 109 14.58 -7.16 1.66
CA ASN A 109 13.92 -6.44 2.74
C ASN A 109 12.43 -6.32 2.43
N VAL A 110 11.65 -7.20 3.06
CA VAL A 110 10.20 -7.35 2.83
C VAL A 110 9.39 -6.19 3.41
N ARG A 111 10.01 -5.28 4.17
CA ARG A 111 9.37 -4.05 4.65
C ARG A 111 9.54 -2.89 3.67
N ASN A 112 10.48 -2.99 2.73
CA ASN A 112 10.77 -1.93 1.79
C ASN A 112 9.85 -2.00 0.58
N VAL A 113 9.15 -0.91 0.33
CA VAL A 113 8.40 -0.70 -0.92
C VAL A 113 9.40 -0.45 -2.06
N VAL A 114 9.20 -1.11 -3.19
CA VAL A 114 10.05 -0.99 -4.38
C VAL A 114 9.21 -0.63 -5.60
N ASN A 115 9.85 -0.06 -6.63
CA ASN A 115 9.19 0.26 -7.89
C ASN A 115 8.51 -0.96 -8.51
N ALA A 116 7.24 -0.78 -8.91
CA ALA A 116 6.55 -1.71 -9.79
C ALA A 116 7.37 -1.94 -11.07
N ARG A 117 7.49 -3.20 -11.46
CA ARG A 117 8.17 -3.67 -12.67
C ARG A 117 7.17 -3.89 -13.79
N GLN A 118 7.68 -4.12 -15.00
CA GLN A 118 6.86 -4.55 -16.12
C GLN A 118 6.06 -5.81 -15.75
N GLY A 119 4.76 -5.80 -16.06
CA GLY A 119 3.83 -6.88 -15.72
C GLY A 119 3.24 -6.83 -14.30
N ASP A 120 3.72 -5.97 -13.40
CA ASP A 120 3.13 -5.85 -12.05
C ASP A 120 1.72 -5.26 -12.08
N ALA A 121 1.34 -4.46 -13.09
CA ALA A 121 -0.03 -3.97 -13.27
C ALA A 121 -1.03 -5.12 -13.44
N ARG A 122 -0.74 -6.07 -14.34
CA ARG A 122 -1.58 -7.26 -14.55
C ARG A 122 -1.62 -8.15 -13.30
N LYS A 123 -0.49 -8.31 -12.61
CA LYS A 123 -0.44 -9.07 -11.34
C LYS A 123 -1.27 -8.39 -10.26
N ALA A 124 -1.16 -7.07 -10.12
CA ALA A 124 -1.92 -6.28 -9.16
C ALA A 124 -3.43 -6.40 -9.40
N GLN A 125 -3.89 -6.39 -10.66
CA GLN A 125 -5.29 -6.67 -11.00
C GLN A 125 -5.74 -8.07 -10.52
N ILE A 126 -4.94 -9.11 -10.78
CA ILE A 126 -5.28 -10.48 -10.33
C ILE A 126 -5.27 -10.58 -8.80
N ILE A 127 -4.26 -10.01 -8.15
CA ILE A 127 -4.14 -9.94 -6.69
C ILE A 127 -5.37 -9.26 -6.10
N ALA A 128 -5.77 -8.12 -6.67
CA ALA A 128 -6.95 -7.38 -6.26
C ALA A 128 -8.23 -8.20 -6.34
N GLN A 129 -8.45 -8.89 -7.47
CA GLN A 129 -9.61 -9.74 -7.65
C GLN A 129 -9.64 -10.88 -6.64
N ARG A 130 -8.48 -11.52 -6.36
CA ARG A 130 -8.37 -12.58 -5.34
C ARG A 130 -8.52 -12.05 -3.92
N PHE A 131 -8.09 -10.81 -3.67
CA PHE A 131 -8.15 -10.19 -2.35
C PHE A 131 -9.52 -9.55 -2.05
N ALA A 132 -10.29 -9.20 -3.07
CA ALA A 132 -11.58 -8.52 -2.93
C ALA A 132 -12.61 -9.25 -2.03
N PRO A 133 -12.75 -10.59 -2.06
CA PRO A 133 -13.62 -11.31 -1.12
C PRO A 133 -13.25 -11.06 0.36
N HIS A 134 -11.94 -10.99 0.67
CA HIS A 134 -11.47 -10.68 2.02
C HIS A 134 -11.85 -9.25 2.42
N LEU A 135 -11.73 -8.30 1.50
CA LEU A 135 -12.14 -6.91 1.73
C LEU A 135 -13.64 -6.76 1.94
N ARG A 136 -14.45 -7.45 1.14
CA ARG A 136 -15.92 -7.46 1.28
C ARG A 136 -16.31 -7.98 2.65
N TRP A 137 -15.78 -9.14 3.04
CA TRP A 137 -15.99 -9.72 4.36
C TRP A 137 -15.56 -8.79 5.50
N PHE A 138 -14.43 -8.11 5.34
CA PHE A 138 -13.91 -7.14 6.32
C PHE A 138 -14.77 -5.88 6.44
N GLN A 139 -15.41 -5.43 5.35
CA GLN A 139 -16.35 -4.29 5.38
C GLN A 139 -17.70 -4.66 6.02
N GLU A 140 -18.13 -5.91 5.89
CA GLU A 140 -19.42 -6.39 6.42
C GLU A 140 -19.37 -6.65 7.92
N ARG A 141 -18.30 -7.27 8.45
CA ARG A 141 -18.16 -7.51 9.89
C ARG A 141 -17.67 -6.26 10.61
N ARG A 142 -18.34 -5.84 11.69
CA ARG A 142 -17.84 -4.80 12.61
C ARG A 142 -16.78 -5.41 13.53
N GLY A 143 -15.51 -5.03 13.39
CA GLY A 143 -14.51 -5.17 14.46
C GLY A 143 -13.38 -6.19 14.30
N ARG A 144 -13.46 -7.21 13.43
CA ARG A 144 -12.31 -8.13 13.21
C ARG A 144 -11.33 -7.53 12.19
N GLN A 145 -10.03 -7.55 12.49
CA GLN A 145 -8.94 -7.19 11.57
C GLN A 145 -8.69 -8.32 10.55
N LEU A 146 -8.29 -7.97 9.32
CA LEU A 146 -7.75 -8.95 8.37
C LEU A 146 -6.38 -9.44 8.85
N SER A 147 -6.03 -10.68 8.51
CA SER A 147 -4.70 -11.23 8.76
C SER A 147 -3.64 -10.30 8.16
N LYS A 148 -2.54 -10.06 8.89
CA LYS A 148 -1.47 -9.17 8.42
C LYS A 148 -0.75 -9.68 7.17
N LEU A 149 -0.82 -10.99 6.91
CA LEU A 149 -0.24 -11.68 5.75
C LEU A 149 -1.26 -12.66 5.16
N ILE A 150 -1.45 -12.64 3.84
CA ILE A 150 -2.30 -13.59 3.10
C ILE A 150 -1.53 -14.14 1.90
N GLU A 151 -1.59 -15.46 1.68
CA GLU A 151 -1.05 -16.10 0.48
C GLU A 151 -2.16 -16.21 -0.58
N LEU A 152 -1.88 -15.74 -1.80
CA LEU A 152 -2.82 -15.61 -2.92
C LEU A 152 -2.39 -16.38 -4.16
#